data_AF-A0A972VKD3-F1
#
_entry.id   AF-A0A972VKD3-F1
#
_cell.length_a   1.000
_cell.length_b   1.000
_cell.length_c   1.000
_cell.angle_alpha   90.00
_cell.angle_beta   90.00
_cell.angle_gamma   90.00
#
_symmetry.space_group_name_H-M   'P 1'
#
loop_
_entity.id
_entity.type
_entity.pdbx_description
1 polymer ?
#
loop_
_entity_poly.entity_id
_entity_poly.type
_entity_poly.pdbx_seq_one_letter_code
_entity_poly.pdbx_strand_id
1 'polypeptide(L)'
;MINQPFFHLALSFIIVHEMDAIRCKEWRILPGLSLLKDNLGYKVFIFIHIPLYSIIFWFLLNSQSRVGLIKGLDIFFIVHIGLHLLFLKHTENEFKGWISWALILGAGLFGLVDLLVTY
;
A
#
# COMPACT_ATOMS: atom_id res chain seq x y z
N MET A 1 -18.13 -11.38 -9.18
CA MET A 1 -17.17 -11.57 -8.08
C MET A 1 -15.77 -11.58 -8.67
N ILE A 2 -14.80 -10.96 -7.99
CA ILE A 2 -13.39 -11.06 -8.38
C ILE A 2 -12.95 -12.48 -7.97
N ASN A 3 -12.59 -13.33 -8.93
CA ASN A 3 -12.09 -14.69 -8.66
C ASN A 3 -10.55 -14.71 -8.70
N GLN A 4 -9.91 -13.80 -7.95
CA GLN A 4 -8.45 -13.66 -7.91
C GLN A 4 -8.00 -13.65 -6.44
N PRO A 5 -7.85 -14.83 -5.81
CA PRO A 5 -7.58 -14.91 -4.38
C PRO A 5 -6.25 -14.25 -3.99
N PHE A 6 -5.25 -14.28 -4.88
CA PHE A 6 -3.95 -13.66 -4.63
C PHE A 6 -4.03 -12.14 -4.63
N PHE A 7 -4.75 -11.53 -5.56
CA PHE A 7 -5.06 -10.10 -5.51
C PHE A 7 -5.76 -9.70 -4.20
N HIS A 8 -6.75 -10.46 -3.71
CA HIS A 8 -7.41 -10.14 -2.44
C HIS A 8 -6.47 -10.22 -1.25
N LEU A 9 -5.57 -11.20 -1.23
CA LEU A 9 -4.54 -11.29 -0.20
C LEU A 9 -3.61 -10.08 -0.29
N ALA A 10 -3.07 -9.76 -1.46
CA ALA A 10 -2.21 -8.60 -1.68
C ALA A 10 -2.87 -7.30 -1.21
N LEU A 11 -4.14 -7.08 -1.59
CA LEU A 11 -4.95 -5.94 -1.16
C LEU A 11 -5.19 -5.92 0.35
N SER A 12 -5.37 -7.08 0.99
CA SER A 12 -5.53 -7.16 2.44
C SER A 12 -4.23 -6.80 3.16
N PHE A 13 -3.10 -7.31 2.67
CA PHE A 13 -1.78 -7.00 3.22
C PHE A 13 -1.46 -5.51 3.13
N ILE A 14 -1.71 -4.86 2.00
CA ILE A 14 -1.45 -3.43 1.85
C ILE A 14 -2.38 -2.60 2.76
N ILE A 15 -3.66 -2.94 2.88
CA ILE A 15 -4.58 -2.19 3.76
C ILE A 15 -4.15 -2.30 5.23
N VAL A 16 -3.74 -3.49 5.67
CA VAL A 16 -3.23 -3.68 7.04
C VAL A 16 -1.87 -3.00 7.22
N HIS A 17 -1.02 -2.99 6.18
CA HIS A 17 0.20 -2.21 6.18
C HIS A 17 -0.07 -0.71 6.36
N GLU A 18 -1.09 -0.13 5.73
CA GLU A 18 -1.42 1.29 5.93
C GLU A 18 -1.85 1.59 7.39
N MET A 19 -2.48 0.64 8.08
CA MET A 19 -2.74 0.76 9.53
C MET A 19 -1.44 0.76 10.34
N ASP A 20 -0.48 -0.08 9.93
CA ASP A 20 0.86 -0.13 10.49
C ASP A 20 1.65 1.16 10.19
N ALA A 21 1.48 1.73 9.00
CA ALA A 21 2.08 2.98 8.56
C ALA A 21 1.62 4.17 9.40
N ILE A 22 0.35 4.19 9.81
CA ILE A 22 -0.17 5.17 10.79
C ILE A 22 0.56 5.02 12.13
N ARG A 23 0.73 3.78 12.62
CA ARG A 23 1.46 3.50 13.88
C ARG A 23 2.93 3.93 13.78
N CYS A 24 3.57 3.65 12.64
CA CYS A 24 4.97 3.93 12.35
C CYS A 24 5.22 5.36 11.82
N LYS A 25 4.18 6.20 11.75
CA LYS A 25 4.26 7.62 11.38
C LYS A 25 4.89 7.87 10.00
N GLU A 26 4.51 7.07 9.01
CA GLU A 26 5.11 7.10 7.67
C GLU A 26 5.05 8.48 6.98
N TRP A 27 4.10 9.34 7.34
CA TRP A 27 4.03 10.72 6.86
C TRP A 27 5.31 11.54 7.13
N ARG A 28 6.17 11.12 8.06
CA ARG A 28 7.48 11.74 8.32
C ARG A 28 8.54 11.41 7.27
N ILE A 29 8.32 10.35 6.50
CA ILE A 29 9.23 9.85 5.46
C ILE A 29 8.72 10.26 4.07
N LEU A 30 7.40 10.23 3.87
CA LEU A 30 6.78 10.51 2.59
C LEU A 30 7.16 11.89 2.05
N PRO A 31 7.74 11.98 0.83
CA PRO A 31 8.05 13.25 0.19
C PRO A 31 6.81 14.16 0.13
N GLY A 32 6.96 15.40 0.60
CA GLY A 32 5.87 16.38 0.68
C GLY A 32 5.16 16.39 2.04
N LEU A 33 4.72 15.23 2.55
CA LEU A 33 4.12 15.16 3.89
C LEU A 33 5.15 15.36 5.01
N SER A 34 6.40 14.94 4.79
CA SER A 34 7.50 15.09 5.74
C SER A 34 7.84 16.55 6.07
N LEU A 35 7.41 17.50 5.23
CA LEU A 35 7.58 18.93 5.45
C LEU A 35 6.52 19.54 6.38
N LEU A 36 5.43 18.81 6.64
CA LEU A 36 4.33 19.28 7.48
C LEU A 36 4.65 19.07 8.96
N LYS A 37 4.02 19.89 9.81
CA LYS A 37 4.03 19.64 11.26
C LYS A 37 3.41 18.28 11.54
N ASP A 38 3.96 17.52 12.49
CA ASP A 38 3.57 16.12 12.76
C ASP A 38 2.05 15.91 12.89
N ASN A 39 1.36 16.76 13.66
CA ASN A 39 -0.10 16.68 13.83
C ASN A 39 -0.88 16.97 12.52
N LEU A 40 -0.37 17.86 11.66
CA LEU A 40 -0.98 18.13 10.37
C LEU A 40 -0.69 16.99 9.37
N GLY A 41 0.54 16.50 9.33
CA GLY A 41 0.95 15.35 8.51
C GLY A 41 0.11 14.11 8.82
N TYR A 42 -0.07 13.79 10.10
CA TYR A 42 -0.95 12.71 10.57
C TYR A 42 -2.40 12.85 10.05
N LYS A 43 -3.00 14.04 10.20
CA LYS A 43 -4.37 14.30 9.75
C LYS A 43 -4.49 14.15 8.23
N VAL A 44 -3.59 14.80 7.49
CA VAL A 44 -3.57 14.73 6.02
C VAL A 44 -3.39 13.30 5.56
N PHE A 45 -2.47 12.55 6.18
CA PHE A 45 -2.25 11.13 5.89
C PHE A 45 -3.53 10.33 6.07
N ILE A 46 -4.23 10.41 7.21
CA ILE A 46 -5.48 9.65 7.37
C ILE A 46 -6.58 10.10 6.39
N PHE A 47 -6.79 11.41 6.24
CA PHE A 47 -7.88 11.92 5.44
C PHE A 47 -7.70 11.68 3.94
N ILE A 48 -6.46 11.59 3.43
CA ILE A 48 -6.22 11.28 2.00
C ILE A 48 -6.50 9.80 1.67
N HIS A 49 -6.39 8.90 2.64
CA HIS A 49 -6.69 7.48 2.44
C HIS A 49 -8.19 7.22 2.21
N ILE A 50 -9.08 8.03 2.79
CA ILE A 50 -10.53 7.89 2.59
C ILE A 50 -10.92 8.01 1.11
N PRO A 51 -10.62 9.11 0.39
CA PRO A 51 -10.93 9.22 -1.03
C PRO A 51 -10.11 8.21 -1.85
N LEU A 52 -8.86 7.93 -1.49
CA LEU A 52 -8.04 6.92 -2.18
C LEU A 52 -8.71 5.54 -2.19
N TYR A 53 -9.10 5.04 -1.01
CA TYR A 53 -9.81 3.76 -0.89
C TYR A 53 -11.16 3.79 -1.58
N SER A 54 -11.89 4.90 -1.49
CA SER A 54 -13.18 5.04 -2.17
C SER A 54 -13.03 4.91 -3.69
N ILE A 55 -12.01 5.54 -4.27
CA ILE A 55 -11.70 5.45 -5.70
C ILE A 55 -11.28 4.03 -6.07
N ILE A 56 -10.37 3.41 -5.31
CA ILE A 56 -9.92 2.03 -5.56
C ILE A 56 -11.10 1.07 -5.54
N PHE A 57 -11.93 1.10 -4.49
CA PHE A 57 -13.09 0.22 -4.39
C PHE A 57 -14.13 0.51 -5.46
N TRP A 58 -14.37 1.77 -5.80
CA TRP A 58 -15.27 2.14 -6.89
C TRP A 58 -14.84 1.49 -8.21
N PHE A 59 -13.58 1.61 -8.60
CA PHE A 59 -13.08 1.01 -9.84
C PHE A 59 -12.95 -0.52 -9.77
N LEU A 60 -12.71 -1.10 -8.60
CA LEU A 60 -12.73 -2.57 -8.44
C LEU A 60 -14.15 -3.13 -8.61
N LEU A 61 -15.17 -2.42 -8.11
CA LEU A 61 -16.57 -2.84 -8.22
C LEU A 61 -17.15 -2.56 -9.61
N ASN A 62 -16.74 -1.49 -10.28
CA ASN A 62 -17.16 -1.16 -11.64
C ASN A 62 -16.33 -1.93 -12.70
N SER A 63 -16.95 -2.39 -13.80
CA SER A 63 -16.35 -3.43 -14.66
C SER A 63 -15.39 -2.92 -15.74
N GLN A 64 -15.53 -1.68 -16.21
CA GLN A 64 -14.93 -1.27 -17.49
C GLN A 64 -13.39 -1.18 -17.46
N SER A 65 -12.81 -0.89 -16.29
CA SER A 65 -11.34 -0.73 -16.13
C SER A 65 -10.76 -1.65 -15.06
N ARG A 66 -11.53 -2.65 -14.59
CA ARG A 66 -11.17 -3.49 -13.44
C ARG A 66 -9.86 -4.22 -13.64
N VAL A 67 -9.68 -4.88 -14.79
CA VAL A 67 -8.49 -5.68 -15.11
C VAL A 67 -7.24 -4.79 -15.12
N GLY A 68 -7.33 -3.63 -15.77
CA GLY A 68 -6.23 -2.66 -15.81
C GLY A 68 -5.86 -2.13 -14.43
N LEU A 69 -6.87 -1.86 -13.57
CA LEU A 69 -6.63 -1.42 -12.20
C LEU A 69 -5.94 -2.51 -11.37
N ILE A 70 -6.44 -3.75 -11.41
CA ILE A 70 -5.84 -4.89 -10.67
C ILE A 70 -4.38 -5.04 -11.06
N LYS A 71 -4.10 -5.13 -12.36
CA LYS A 71 -2.72 -5.20 -12.87
C LYS A 71 -1.86 -4.03 -12.39
N GLY A 72 -2.42 -2.81 -12.40
CA GLY A 72 -1.72 -1.62 -11.90
C GLY A 72 -1.43 -1.67 -10.40
N LEU A 73 -2.38 -2.17 -9.60
CA LEU A 73 -2.22 -2.35 -8.16
C LEU A 73 -1.20 -3.43 -7.82
N ASP A 74 -1.18 -4.55 -8.54
CA ASP A 74 -0.18 -5.59 -8.32
C ASP A 74 1.24 -5.09 -8.59
N ILE A 75 1.42 -4.34 -9.69
CA ILE A 75 2.69 -3.67 -10.00
C ILE A 75 3.05 -2.68 -8.89
N PHE A 76 2.08 -1.89 -8.44
CA PHE A 76 2.29 -0.95 -7.33
C PHE A 76 2.74 -1.67 -6.05
N PHE A 77 2.12 -2.80 -5.66
CA PHE A 77 2.52 -3.55 -4.46
C PHE A 77 3.97 -4.05 -4.54
N ILE A 78 4.43 -4.47 -5.71
CA ILE A 78 5.82 -4.88 -5.93
C ILE A 78 6.76 -3.67 -5.80
N VAL A 79 6.44 -2.57 -6.47
CA VAL A 79 7.22 -1.33 -6.41
C VAL A 79 7.25 -0.76 -4.99
N HIS A 80 6.16 -0.91 -4.23
CA HIS A 80 6.04 -0.48 -2.83
C HIS A 80 7.08 -1.13 -1.93
N ILE A 81 7.38 -2.43 -2.12
CA ILE A 81 8.51 -3.08 -1.43
C ILE A 81 9.81 -2.31 -1.74
N GLY A 82 10.05 -1.98 -3.02
CA GLY A 82 11.20 -1.21 -3.46
C GLY A 82 11.29 0.17 -2.79
N LEU A 83 10.16 0.85 -2.61
CA LEU A 83 10.11 2.13 -1.88
C LEU A 83 10.54 1.96 -0.42
N HIS A 84 10.04 0.95 0.29
CA HIS A 84 10.49 0.68 1.66
C HIS A 84 11.97 0.30 1.72
N LEU A 85 12.46 -0.46 0.75
CA LEU A 85 13.88 -0.78 0.65
C LEU A 85 14.74 0.49 0.44
N LEU A 86 14.26 1.46 -0.33
CA LEU A 86 14.95 2.74 -0.54
C LEU A 86 14.98 3.57 0.75
N PHE A 87 13.88 3.62 1.48
CA PHE A 87 13.76 4.38 2.74
C PHE A 87 14.21 3.61 3.99
N LEU A 88 14.79 2.42 3.83
CA LEU A 88 15.29 1.58 4.94
C LEU A 88 16.20 2.35 5.90
N LYS A 89 17.11 3.16 5.35
CA LYS A 89 18.12 3.92 6.10
C LYS A 89 17.65 5.33 6.50
N HIS A 90 16.41 5.69 6.20
CA HIS A 90 15.87 7.00 6.57
C HIS A 90 15.81 7.12 8.10
N THR A 91 16.19 8.28 8.65
CA THR A 91 16.30 8.46 10.12
C THR A 91 14.96 8.30 10.84
N GLU A 92 13.88 8.72 10.19
CA GLU A 92 12.51 8.60 10.69
C GLU A 92 11.83 7.27 10.34
N ASN A 93 12.57 6.27 9.84
CA ASN A 93 12.00 4.96 9.52
C ASN A 93 11.74 4.13 10.79
N GLU A 94 10.46 3.91 11.09
CA GLU A 94 10.02 3.09 12.23
C GLU A 94 9.54 1.68 11.84
N PHE A 95 9.66 1.28 10.57
CA PHE A 95 9.34 -0.08 10.11
C PHE A 95 10.46 -1.08 10.47
N LYS A 96 10.65 -1.31 11.77
CA LYS A 96 11.73 -2.17 12.31
C LYS A 96 11.23 -3.57 12.71
N GLY A 97 9.92 -3.74 12.87
CA GLY A 97 9.31 -4.99 13.33
C GLY A 97 9.15 -6.02 12.22
N TRP A 98 9.23 -7.30 12.57
CA TRP A 98 8.98 -8.40 11.63
C TRP A 98 7.54 -8.38 11.09
N ILE A 99 6.58 -7.90 11.88
CA ILE A 99 5.17 -7.75 11.45
C ILE A 99 5.08 -6.73 10.31
N SER A 100 5.70 -5.56 10.45
CA SER A 100 5.73 -4.53 9.41
C SER A 100 6.30 -5.07 8.10
N TRP A 101 7.42 -5.79 8.17
CA TRP A 101 8.04 -6.41 7.00
C TRP A 101 7.20 -7.55 6.42
N ALA A 102 6.53 -8.35 7.25
CA ALA A 102 5.60 -9.37 6.76
C ALA A 102 4.43 -8.74 6.01
N LEU A 103 3.93 -7.58 6.45
CA LEU A 103 2.86 -6.86 5.76
C LEU A 103 3.32 -6.29 4.41
N ILE A 104 4.47 -5.60 4.40
CA ILE A 104 5.07 -5.01 3.19
C ILE A 104 5.40 -6.10 2.15
N LEU A 105 6.13 -7.13 2.57
CA LEU A 105 6.53 -8.23 1.69
C LEU A 105 5.34 -9.07 1.26
N GLY A 106 4.36 -9.29 2.16
CA GLY A 106 3.13 -10.01 1.83
C GLY A 106 2.37 -9.33 0.70
N ALA A 107 2.20 -8.00 0.76
CA ALA A 107 1.52 -7.24 -0.29
C ALA A 107 2.17 -7.47 -1.66
N GLY A 108 3.47 -7.25 -1.78
CA GLY A 108 4.15 -7.39 -3.08
C GLY A 108 4.35 -8.85 -3.52
N LEU A 109 4.52 -9.81 -2.59
CA LEU A 109 4.60 -11.23 -2.94
C LEU A 109 3.28 -11.72 -3.56
N PHE A 110 2.15 -11.44 -2.92
CA PHE A 110 0.86 -11.87 -3.45
C PHE A 110 0.47 -11.12 -4.72
N GLY A 111 0.86 -9.84 -4.86
CA GLY A 111 0.70 -9.10 -6.12
C GLY A 111 1.53 -9.71 -7.27
N LEU A 112 2.78 -10.11 -7.00
CA LEU A 112 3.60 -10.82 -7.97
C LEU A 112 3.00 -12.17 -8.38
N VAL A 113 2.51 -12.94 -7.41
CA VAL A 113 1.85 -14.23 -7.69
C VAL A 113 0.58 -14.02 -8.52
N ASP A 114 -0.23 -13.00 -8.21
CA ASP A 114 -1.42 -12.69 -9.02
C ASP A 114 -1.04 -12.36 -10.46
N LEU A 115 -0.03 -11.50 -10.66
CA LEU A 115 0.45 -11.15 -12.00
C LEU A 115 0.87 -12.36 -12.81
N LEU A 116 1.64 -13.29 -12.22
CA LEU A 116 2.18 -14.46 -12.91
C LEU A 116 1.12 -15.54 -13.22
N VAL A 117 0.05 -15.60 -12.42
CA VAL A 117 -1.01 -16.61 -12.58
C VAL A 117 -2.14 -16.09 -13.46
N THR A 118 -2.42 -14.78 -13.41
CA THR A 118 -3.54 -14.15 -14.12
C THR A 118 -3.16 -13.67 -15.53
N TYR A 119 -1.90 -13.26 -15.77
CA TYR A 119 -1.46 -12.63 -17.02
C TYR A 119 -0.23 -13.31 -17.63
#